data_AF-A0AA36GP01-F1
#
_entry.id   AF-A0AA36GP01-F1
#
_cell.length_a   1.000
_cell.length_b   1.000
_cell.length_c   1.000
_cell.angle_alpha   90.00
_cell.angle_beta   90.00
_cell.angle_gamma   90.00
#
_symmetry.space_group_name_H-M   'P 1'
#
loop_
_entity.id
_entity.type
_entity.pdbx_description
1 polymer ?
#
loop_
_entity_poly.entity_id
_entity_poly.type
_entity_poly.pdbx_seq_one_letter_code
_entity_poly.pdbx_strand_id
1 'polypeptide(L)'
;MTTHPEEMMTVPEIIRYWGYPVEVHKAVTADGYIVTMHRIPYGRSTYQNYCGISLKDKQCQPFPGTGCLEGRRPVIFLQHGLLCSSAHWVLNFPHQSAGFFFADQGFDVWMGNFRGNVYSKEHVRLSCLSPEFWQFRNSEIILLKARMSIERS
;
A
#
# COMPACT_ATOMS: atom_id res chain seq x y z
N MET A 1 29.71 2.50 -13.66
CA MET A 1 28.23 2.50 -13.75
C MET A 1 27.71 2.85 -12.37
N THR A 2 27.02 3.98 -12.21
CA THR A 2 26.37 4.34 -10.94
C THR A 2 24.98 3.70 -10.96
N THR A 3 24.76 2.67 -10.14
CA THR A 3 23.45 2.02 -10.01
C THR A 3 22.47 2.95 -9.33
N HIS A 4 21.20 2.95 -9.75
CA HIS A 4 20.18 3.76 -9.08
C HIS A 4 20.00 3.25 -7.65
N PRO A 5 19.97 4.12 -6.62
CA PRO A 5 19.93 3.67 -5.23
C PRO A 5 18.72 2.77 -4.90
N GLU A 6 17.63 2.93 -5.64
CA GLU A 6 16.40 2.11 -5.49
C GLU A 6 16.57 0.65 -5.93
N GLU A 7 17.56 0.31 -6.76
CA GLU A 7 17.76 -1.06 -7.28
C GLU A 7 17.98 -2.10 -6.16
N MET A 8 18.41 -1.64 -4.98
CA MET A 8 18.68 -2.47 -3.81
C MET A 8 17.72 -2.21 -2.63
N MET A 9 16.71 -1.35 -2.81
CA MET A 9 15.78 -0.97 -1.75
C MET A 9 14.55 -1.89 -1.71
N THR A 10 14.08 -2.16 -0.50
CA THR A 10 12.74 -2.71 -0.26
C THR A 10 11.67 -1.67 -0.53
N VAL A 11 10.42 -2.10 -0.74
CA VAL A 11 9.30 -1.17 -0.97
C VAL A 11 9.16 -0.11 0.15
N PRO A 12 9.21 -0.45 1.45
CA PRO A 12 9.19 0.57 2.50
C PRO A 12 10.35 1.56 2.43
N GLU A 13 11.53 1.13 1.99
CA GLU A 13 12.69 2.01 1.80
C GLU A 13 12.51 2.93 0.61
N ILE A 14 11.99 2.45 -0.53
CA ILE A 14 11.65 3.28 -1.70
C ILE A 14 10.63 4.36 -1.31
N ILE A 15 9.57 3.99 -0.58
CA ILE A 15 8.52 4.92 -0.16
C ILE A 15 9.09 6.02 0.76
N ARG A 16 9.94 5.64 1.72
CA ARG A 16 10.62 6.59 2.62
C ARG A 16 11.63 7.45 1.88
N TYR A 17 12.38 6.89 0.95
CA TYR A 17 13.35 7.59 0.11
C TYR A 17 12.69 8.74 -0.63
N TRP A 18 11.49 8.50 -1.19
CA TRP A 18 10.73 9.53 -1.86
C TRP A 18 10.09 10.54 -0.91
N GLY A 19 10.03 10.28 0.41
CA GLY A 19 9.54 11.19 1.44
C GLY A 19 8.09 10.94 1.88
N TYR A 20 7.52 9.77 1.55
CA TYR A 20 6.16 9.41 1.97
C TYR A 20 6.17 8.65 3.31
N PRO A 21 5.13 8.81 4.14
CA PRO A 21 4.90 7.91 5.27
C PRO A 21 4.62 6.49 4.75
N VAL A 22 5.08 5.49 5.49
CA VAL A 22 4.81 4.08 5.17
C VAL A 22 4.53 3.27 6.42
N GLU A 23 3.49 2.46 6.35
CA GLU A 23 3.18 1.42 7.32
C GLU A 23 3.29 0.04 6.67
N VAL A 24 3.67 -0.96 7.46
CA VAL A 24 3.75 -2.36 7.04
C VAL A 24 2.82 -3.15 7.93
N HIS A 25 1.82 -3.79 7.31
CA HIS A 25 0.79 -4.55 7.99
C HIS A 25 0.90 -6.02 7.62
N LYS A 26 0.69 -6.91 8.58
CA LYS A 26 0.66 -8.36 8.34
C LYS A 26 -0.73 -8.89 8.66
N ALA A 27 -1.23 -9.79 7.81
CA ALA A 27 -2.47 -10.51 8.05
C ALA A 27 -2.25 -12.02 7.90
N VAL A 28 -2.93 -12.79 8.74
CA VAL A 28 -2.91 -14.26 8.69
C VAL A 28 -4.13 -14.72 7.88
N THR A 29 -3.90 -15.48 6.82
CA THR A 29 -4.96 -16.10 6.02
C THR A 29 -5.56 -17.30 6.77
N ALA A 30 -6.76 -17.73 6.40
CA ALA A 30 -7.45 -18.84 7.07
C ALA A 30 -6.64 -20.15 7.08
N ASP A 31 -5.83 -20.36 6.04
CA ASP A 31 -4.94 -21.50 5.88
C ASP A 31 -3.51 -21.26 6.41
N GLY A 32 -3.26 -20.12 7.06
CA GLY A 32 -2.07 -19.90 7.87
C GLY A 32 -0.91 -19.18 7.19
N TYR A 33 -1.05 -18.69 5.95
CA TYR A 33 -0.06 -17.82 5.34
C TYR A 33 -0.10 -16.43 5.97
N ILE A 34 1.07 -15.81 6.09
CA ILE A 34 1.21 -14.44 6.56
C ILE A 34 1.49 -13.56 5.34
N VAL A 35 0.52 -12.71 5.01
CA VAL A 35 0.61 -11.76 3.90
C VAL A 35 0.96 -10.38 4.40
N THR A 36 1.95 -9.75 3.77
CA THR A 36 2.42 -8.41 4.11
C THR A 36 1.80 -7.38 3.17
N MET A 37 1.16 -6.35 3.71
CA MET A 37 0.62 -5.21 2.97
C MET A 37 1.44 -3.97 3.30
N HIS A 38 1.67 -3.14 2.29
CA HIS A 38 2.29 -1.82 2.47
C HIS A 38 1.23 -0.76 2.36
N ARG A 39 1.30 0.28 3.20
CA ARG A 39 0.32 1.36 3.22
C ARG A 39 1.00 2.71 3.19
N ILE A 40 0.52 3.62 2.34
CA ILE A 40 0.85 5.04 2.33
C ILE A 40 -0.38 5.79 2.84
N PRO A 41 -0.43 6.16 4.14
CA PRO A 41 -1.62 6.75 4.73
C PRO A 41 -1.93 8.18 4.25
N TYR A 42 -0.93 8.90 3.72
CA TYR A 42 -1.06 10.25 3.14
C TYR A 42 0.18 10.64 2.31
N GLY A 43 0.06 11.63 1.42
CA GLY A 43 1.15 12.18 0.59
C GLY A 43 2.24 12.97 1.34
N ARG A 44 3.29 13.41 0.65
CA ARG A 44 4.55 13.94 1.26
C ARG A 44 4.44 15.31 1.94
N SER A 45 3.58 16.19 1.43
CA SER A 45 3.42 17.60 1.84
C SER A 45 2.47 18.25 0.81
N THR A 46 1.43 19.05 1.08
CA THR A 46 0.91 19.71 2.29
C THR A 46 -0.60 19.93 2.12
N TYR A 47 -1.46 19.07 2.69
CA TYR A 47 -2.87 19.48 2.85
C TYR A 47 -3.00 20.68 3.81
N GLN A 48 -2.00 20.93 4.67
CA GLN A 48 -1.96 22.08 5.58
C GLN A 48 -1.56 23.42 4.93
N ASN A 49 -0.94 23.44 3.75
CA ASN A 49 -0.54 24.69 3.08
C ASN A 49 -1.36 24.97 1.81
N TYR A 50 -2.01 23.96 1.21
CA TYR A 50 -3.06 24.16 0.19
C TYR A 50 -4.42 24.51 0.81
N CYS A 51 -4.65 24.02 2.02
CA CYS A 51 -5.72 24.51 2.89
C CYS A 51 -5.08 25.58 3.78
N GLY A 52 -4.89 26.80 3.27
CA GLY A 52 -4.58 27.98 4.09
C GLY A 52 -5.73 28.36 5.04
N ILE A 53 -6.48 27.37 5.50
CA ILE A 53 -7.65 27.47 6.34
C ILE A 53 -7.15 27.15 7.75
N SER A 54 -6.92 28.20 8.52
CA SER A 54 -7.34 28.17 9.92
C SER A 54 -8.69 27.45 9.95
N LEU A 55 -8.83 26.33 10.68
CA LEU A 55 -10.03 25.47 10.79
C LEU A 55 -11.37 26.21 11.06
N LYS A 56 -11.36 27.54 11.11
CA LYS A 56 -12.47 28.46 11.24
C LYS A 56 -13.08 28.90 9.90
N ASP A 57 -12.38 28.82 8.77
CA ASP A 57 -12.83 29.44 7.52
C ASP A 57 -13.25 28.42 6.45
N LYS A 58 -14.54 28.07 6.43
CA LYS A 58 -15.21 27.05 5.59
C LYS A 58 -15.32 27.39 4.09
N GLN A 59 -14.32 27.99 3.46
CA GLN A 59 -14.44 28.47 2.07
C GLN A 59 -13.26 28.09 1.15
N CYS A 60 -12.82 26.84 1.19
CA CYS A 60 -12.22 26.24 -0.01
C CYS A 60 -13.26 25.32 -0.64
N GLN A 61 -13.62 25.58 -1.90
CA GLN A 61 -14.46 24.67 -2.66
C GLN A 61 -13.60 23.45 -3.02
N PRO A 62 -13.96 22.27 -2.50
CA PRO A 62 -13.24 21.04 -2.81
C PRO A 62 -13.46 20.66 -4.28
N PHE A 63 -12.67 19.72 -4.84
CA PHE A 63 -13.08 19.03 -6.08
C PHE A 63 -14.54 18.59 -5.91
N PRO A 64 -15.40 18.68 -6.96
CA PRO A 64 -16.79 18.26 -6.85
C PRO A 64 -16.84 16.79 -6.41
N GLY A 65 -17.11 16.55 -5.12
CA GLY A 65 -17.11 15.23 -4.50
C GLY A 65 -16.06 14.95 -3.41
N THR A 66 -15.07 15.83 -3.15
CA THR A 66 -14.06 15.58 -2.10
C THR A 66 -13.91 16.77 -1.17
N GLY A 67 -14.96 17.03 -0.37
CA GLY A 67 -14.93 17.88 0.83
C GLY A 67 -13.57 17.85 1.54
N CYS A 68 -13.10 19.00 2.03
CA CYS A 68 -12.04 19.07 3.03
C CYS A 68 -12.35 17.98 4.07
N LEU A 69 -11.55 16.90 4.11
CA LEU A 69 -11.93 15.68 4.78
C LEU A 69 -11.91 15.89 6.30
N GLU A 70 -13.00 16.41 6.86
CA GLU A 70 -13.36 16.30 8.28
C GLU A 70 -13.75 14.84 8.65
N GLY A 71 -13.14 13.85 7.96
CA GLY A 71 -13.49 12.43 8.02
C GLY A 71 -12.36 11.55 7.45
N ARG A 72 -12.53 10.22 7.57
CA ARG A 72 -11.56 9.22 7.10
C ARG A 72 -11.28 9.39 5.60
N ARG A 73 -10.01 9.34 5.21
CA ARG A 73 -9.58 9.37 3.80
C ARG A 73 -10.19 8.18 3.04
N PRO A 74 -10.66 8.37 1.79
CA PRO A 74 -11.11 7.25 0.97
C PRO A 74 -9.95 6.28 0.73
N VAL A 75 -10.23 4.98 0.80
CA VAL A 75 -9.21 3.92 0.67
C VAL A 75 -9.12 3.45 -0.77
N ILE A 76 -7.90 3.31 -1.28
CA ILE A 76 -7.58 2.60 -2.52
C ILE A 76 -6.76 1.35 -2.17
N PHE A 77 -7.14 0.22 -2.74
CA PHE A 77 -6.36 -1.02 -2.65
C PHE A 77 -5.77 -1.38 -4.02
N LEU A 78 -4.45 -1.42 -4.11
CA LEU A 78 -3.69 -1.74 -5.32
C LEU A 78 -3.14 -3.16 -5.24
N GLN A 79 -3.61 -4.03 -6.14
CA GLN A 79 -3.19 -5.43 -6.20
C GLN A 79 -2.35 -5.68 -7.45
N HIS A 80 -1.12 -6.15 -7.27
CA HIS A 80 -0.21 -6.46 -8.38
C HIS A 80 -0.65 -7.71 -9.18
N GLY A 81 -0.10 -7.86 -10.38
CA GLY A 81 -0.33 -9.01 -11.26
C GLY A 81 0.52 -10.25 -10.94
N LEU A 82 0.52 -11.20 -11.87
CA LEU A 82 1.24 -12.48 -11.76
C LEU A 82 2.77 -12.27 -11.63
N LEU A 83 3.43 -13.03 -10.74
CA LEU A 83 4.88 -12.97 -10.46
C LEU A 83 5.42 -11.61 -9.98
N CYS A 84 4.54 -10.70 -9.56
CA CYS A 84 4.91 -9.35 -9.15
C CYS A 84 4.90 -9.16 -7.62
N SER A 85 5.13 -7.92 -7.18
CA SER A 85 4.95 -7.47 -5.80
C SER A 85 4.37 -6.06 -5.75
N SER A 86 4.06 -5.56 -4.56
CA SER A 86 3.63 -4.18 -4.33
C SER A 86 4.58 -3.11 -4.89
N ALA A 87 5.83 -3.47 -5.23
CA ALA A 87 6.80 -2.55 -5.83
C ALA A 87 6.29 -1.90 -7.13
N HIS A 88 5.45 -2.59 -7.90
CA HIS A 88 4.90 -2.06 -9.17
C HIS A 88 4.24 -0.68 -9.04
N TRP A 89 3.74 -0.35 -7.85
CA TRP A 89 3.01 0.88 -7.60
C TRP A 89 3.91 2.06 -7.17
N VAL A 90 5.21 1.82 -6.96
CA VAL A 90 6.15 2.78 -6.37
C VAL A 90 7.54 2.81 -7.03
N LEU A 91 7.77 2.01 -8.09
CA LEU A 91 9.10 1.87 -8.73
C LEU A 91 9.49 3.02 -9.67
N ASN A 92 8.54 3.85 -10.10
CA ASN A 92 8.84 5.05 -10.89
C ASN A 92 8.85 6.31 -10.01
N PHE A 93 9.19 7.45 -10.60
CA PHE A 93 9.06 8.74 -9.94
C PHE A 93 7.66 8.95 -9.34
N PRO A 94 7.53 9.73 -8.26
CA PRO A 94 6.27 10.01 -7.58
C PRO A 94 5.08 10.41 -8.48
N HIS A 95 5.34 11.17 -9.54
CA HIS A 95 4.30 11.63 -10.48
C HIS A 95 3.92 10.60 -11.56
N GLN A 96 4.60 9.43 -11.60
CA GLN A 96 4.39 8.33 -12.57
C GLN A 96 4.01 7.01 -11.89
N SER A 97 3.96 7.00 -10.57
CA SER A 97 3.71 5.83 -9.73
C SER A 97 2.33 5.95 -9.09
N ALA A 98 1.45 4.99 -9.35
CA ALA A 98 0.06 5.06 -8.88
C ALA A 98 -0.05 5.20 -7.35
N GLY A 99 0.81 4.50 -6.59
CA GLY A 99 0.79 4.56 -5.13
C GLY A 99 1.07 5.97 -4.60
N PHE A 100 2.04 6.65 -5.22
CA PHE A 100 2.41 8.02 -4.88
C PHE A 100 1.37 9.03 -5.37
N PHE A 101 0.91 8.89 -6.61
CA PHE A 101 -0.11 9.76 -7.20
C PHE A 101 -1.39 9.79 -6.35
N PHE A 102 -1.94 8.63 -5.96
CA PHE A 102 -3.16 8.57 -5.16
C PHE A 102 -2.97 9.11 -3.73
N ALA A 103 -1.81 8.87 -3.11
CA ALA A 103 -1.51 9.42 -1.80
C ALA A 103 -1.47 10.95 -1.81
N ASP A 104 -0.89 11.55 -2.86
CA ASP A 104 -0.87 13.00 -3.08
C ASP A 104 -2.27 13.57 -3.38
N GLN A 105 -3.17 12.78 -3.99
CA GLN A 105 -4.59 13.14 -4.17
C GLN A 105 -5.44 12.97 -2.88
N GLY A 106 -4.83 12.57 -1.77
CA GLY A 106 -5.48 12.51 -0.46
C GLY A 106 -6.14 11.17 -0.10
N PHE A 107 -5.93 10.12 -0.89
CA PHE A 107 -6.38 8.76 -0.58
C PHE A 107 -5.48 8.11 0.48
N ASP A 108 -6.06 7.16 1.21
CA ASP A 108 -5.33 6.18 2.02
C ASP A 108 -5.02 4.96 1.13
N VAL A 109 -3.75 4.78 0.78
CA VAL A 109 -3.34 3.81 -0.24
C VAL A 109 -2.80 2.55 0.39
N TRP A 110 -3.42 1.41 0.09
CA TRP A 110 -2.99 0.08 0.48
C TRP A 110 -2.48 -0.69 -0.73
N MET A 111 -1.37 -1.41 -0.57
CA MET A 111 -0.76 -2.23 -1.61
C MET A 111 -0.64 -3.66 -1.10
N GLY A 112 -1.41 -4.55 -1.72
CA GLY A 112 -1.45 -5.97 -1.40
C GLY A 112 -0.25 -6.73 -1.94
N ASN A 113 0.14 -7.79 -1.22
CA ASN A 113 1.04 -8.81 -1.74
C ASN A 113 0.38 -10.17 -1.71
N PHE A 114 0.59 -10.96 -2.77
CA PHE A 114 0.22 -12.37 -2.75
C PHE A 114 1.22 -13.18 -1.94
N ARG A 115 0.72 -14.24 -1.29
CA ARG A 115 1.53 -15.29 -0.66
C ARG A 115 2.61 -15.80 -1.64
N GLY A 116 3.77 -16.13 -1.09
CA GLY A 116 4.90 -16.65 -1.85
C GLY A 116 5.75 -15.59 -2.57
N ASN A 117 5.28 -14.34 -2.71
CA ASN A 117 6.12 -13.27 -3.24
C ASN A 117 7.17 -12.80 -2.20
N VAL A 118 8.12 -11.96 -2.61
CA VAL A 118 9.25 -11.53 -1.76
C VAL A 118 8.85 -10.98 -0.37
N TYR A 119 7.64 -10.41 -0.23
CA TYR A 119 7.15 -9.83 1.04
C TYR A 119 6.24 -10.79 1.84
N SER A 120 5.82 -11.92 1.28
CA SER A 120 4.81 -12.79 1.88
C SER A 120 5.21 -14.28 1.82
N LYS A 121 6.45 -14.60 2.21
CA LYS A 121 6.99 -15.97 2.32
C LYS A 121 6.95 -16.54 3.75
N GLU A 122 5.96 -16.12 4.52
CA GLU A 122 5.80 -16.53 5.92
C GLU A 122 4.51 -17.35 6.09
N HIS A 123 4.54 -18.30 7.02
CA HIS A 123 3.40 -19.13 7.39
C HIS A 123 3.50 -19.48 8.87
N VAL A 124 2.36 -19.61 9.55
CA VAL A 124 2.29 -19.90 11.00
C VAL A 124 2.93 -21.23 11.44
N ARG A 125 3.27 -22.11 10.49
CA ARG A 125 3.69 -23.51 10.75
C ARG A 125 4.70 -24.01 9.74
N LEU A 126 4.49 -23.71 8.45
CA LEU A 126 5.33 -24.22 7.36
C LEU A 126 6.53 -23.29 7.11
N SER A 127 7.67 -23.89 6.78
CA SER A 127 8.84 -23.16 6.30
C SER A 127 8.71 -22.90 4.79
N CYS A 128 9.14 -21.73 4.30
CA CYS A 128 9.15 -21.45 2.86
C CYS A 128 10.14 -22.32 2.07
N LEU A 129 11.00 -23.07 2.76
CA LEU A 129 11.88 -24.07 2.16
C LEU A 129 11.19 -25.44 1.97
N SER A 130 10.03 -25.64 2.59
CA SER A 130 9.27 -26.90 2.48
C SER A 130 8.43 -26.91 1.21
N PRO A 131 8.36 -28.02 0.46
CA PRO A 131 7.48 -28.15 -0.70
C PRO A 131 6.00 -27.90 -0.36
N GLU A 132 5.57 -28.28 0.85
CA GLU A 132 4.18 -28.13 1.33
C GLU A 132 3.76 -26.66 1.38
N PHE A 133 4.70 -25.75 1.66
CA PHE A 133 4.46 -24.30 1.63
C PHE A 133 4.06 -23.81 0.22
N TRP A 134 4.44 -24.51 -0.84
CA TRP A 134 4.17 -24.10 -2.22
C TRP A 134 2.97 -24.84 -2.84
N GLN A 135 2.30 -25.71 -2.08
CA GLN A 135 1.16 -26.50 -2.53
C GLN A 135 -0.19 -25.78 -2.30
N PHE A 136 -0.31 -24.53 -2.76
CA PHE A 136 -1.60 -23.83 -2.80
C PHE A 136 -2.34 -24.09 -4.12
N ARG A 137 -3.68 -24.14 -4.11
CA ARG A 137 -4.46 -24.33 -5.34
C ARG A 137 -4.52 -23.01 -6.13
N ASN A 138 -4.53 -23.06 -7.47
CA ASN A 138 -4.62 -21.85 -8.32
C ASN A 138 -5.82 -20.94 -7.99
N SER A 139 -6.93 -21.50 -7.51
CA SER A 139 -8.12 -20.78 -7.05
C SER A 139 -7.92 -19.98 -5.75
N GLU A 140 -6.83 -20.22 -5.01
CA GLU A 140 -6.54 -19.65 -3.69
C GLU A 140 -5.56 -18.46 -3.75
N ILE A 141 -4.87 -18.27 -4.89
CA ILE A 141 -3.97 -17.13 -5.11
C ILE A 141 -4.76 -15.80 -5.12
N ILE A 142 -6.04 -15.85 -5.47
CA ILE A 142 -6.87 -14.66 -5.74
C ILE A 142 -7.80 -14.29 -4.57
N LEU A 143 -7.97 -15.14 -3.56
CA LEU A 143 -8.92 -14.87 -2.47
C LEU A 143 -8.28 -14.12 -1.29
N LEU A 144 -7.70 -12.95 -1.57
CA LEU A 144 -7.99 -11.81 -0.71
C LEU A 144 -9.43 -11.41 -1.05
N LYS A 145 -10.42 -12.09 -0.45
CA LYS A 145 -11.74 -11.47 -0.35
C LYS A 145 -11.46 -10.14 0.32
N ALA A 146 -11.65 -9.04 -0.40
CA ALA A 146 -11.60 -7.67 0.09
C ALA A 146 -12.74 -7.38 1.08
N ARG A 147 -13.03 -8.34 1.97
CA ARG A 147 -13.48 -8.07 3.33
C ARG A 147 -12.23 -7.93 4.21
N MET A 148 -11.27 -7.15 3.73
CA MET A 148 -10.61 -6.23 4.65
C MET A 148 -11.70 -5.26 5.07
N SER A 149 -12.49 -5.70 6.05
CA SER A 149 -13.11 -4.74 6.93
C SER A 149 -11.97 -3.87 7.43
N ILE A 150 -11.91 -2.65 6.91
CA ILE A 150 -11.38 -1.47 7.59
C ILE A 150 -12.27 -1.26 8.85
N GLU A 151 -12.40 -2.30 9.67
CA GLU A 151 -13.11 -2.28 10.93
C GLU A 151 -12.04 -2.08 11.99
N ARG A 152 -12.09 -0.87 12.56
CA ARG A 152 -11.51 -0.46 13.83
C ARG A 152 -10.01 -0.13 13.78
N SER A 153 -9.74 1.04 13.21
CA SER A 153 -8.84 2.02 13.81
C SER A 153 -9.53 3.38 13.86
#